data_AF-A0A8J2EZL8-F1
#
_entry.id   AF-A0A8J2EZL8-F1
#
_cell.length_a   1.000
_cell.length_b   1.000
_cell.length_c   1.000
_cell.angle_alpha   90.00
_cell.angle_beta   90.00
_cell.angle_gamma   90.00
#
_symmetry.space_group_name_H-M   'P 1'
#
loop_
_entity.id
_entity.type
_entity.pdbx_description
1 polymer ?
#
loop_
_entity_poly.entity_id
_entity_poly.type
_entity_poly.pdbx_seq_one_letter_code
_entity_poly.pdbx_strand_id
1 'polypeptide(L)'
;MFVFPCLGCVTTVAGVYTLRQRKAREAGGGKSREGSLGNDDAGVSGSGEDKQKKPVDEMDSTKMAYFSKERKDWMFSLQAEAPRPKMVYNNRDFCDYMAMLLLSLASCLAVYGREHLFSRVAVGSTIFLALVFMARHGVLRGGGGLTLSLPAVLQPHLVLAWVRYKIANMRPAYYGQVALFAAEISLLQFLNNSSVAQGAHAFFGASGTAALQNIFWFATLGMFYVNFGFVSVFRVVSYLDHVRQHDHVFEFLKGTGWKKTLQFSPDVVAQSSKFLDHITGLTHALVTGVWTQVVTIIPWFWMLATTHNACCDPGADNLETSTTNSAETNASTIDTMKMNSIIGNDHLTTNLLSNVFEFQSSTRLNPCLILVAFGSWALRFFVFEQRLLQDFERNDLNDWYIRDHWLGHFSKIGFSYLHGPHHDALPVGFIAVADNGPLEGLLRHFFGHFDSFACPPYAFFRWTKTIVRDIVGHQYVPGVLPWSMSVVDYGVHHVEHHFLSMYPLGNGIQGDPDPRNNCEVETWLSNGSYRADNKVWTWFVSETKRLELGQTDAGSSTRGKAPLAVIGDNQAPAGGGNATGKTQKDK
;
A
#
# COMPACT_ATOMS: atom_id res chain seq x y z
N MET A 1 -1.04 -10.14 25.75
CA MET A 1 -0.22 -11.01 24.87
C MET A 1 -0.22 -10.58 23.39
N PHE A 2 -1.28 -10.00 22.83
CA PHE A 2 -1.37 -9.65 21.39
C PHE A 2 -0.60 -8.39 20.93
N VAL A 3 -0.15 -7.51 21.84
CA VAL A 3 0.60 -6.28 21.48
C VAL A 3 2.11 -6.53 21.26
N PHE A 4 2.66 -7.59 21.86
CA PHE A 4 4.10 -7.91 21.81
C PHE A 4 4.64 -8.35 20.43
N PRO A 5 3.91 -9.08 19.57
CA PRO A 5 4.43 -9.49 18.26
C PRO A 5 4.65 -8.31 17.29
N CYS A 6 3.80 -7.29 17.33
CA CYS A 6 3.93 -6.11 16.45
C CYS A 6 5.10 -5.22 16.85
N LEU A 7 5.26 -4.97 18.16
CA LEU A 7 6.47 -4.32 18.70
C LEU A 7 7.70 -5.15 18.38
N GLY A 8 7.63 -6.48 18.52
CA GLY A 8 8.71 -7.42 18.21
C GLY A 8 9.22 -7.31 16.77
N CYS A 9 8.34 -7.23 15.76
CA CYS A 9 8.78 -7.04 14.36
C CYS A 9 9.54 -5.72 14.16
N VAL A 10 9.07 -4.62 14.76
CA VAL A 10 9.68 -3.29 14.57
C VAL A 10 10.93 -3.12 15.44
N THR A 11 10.93 -3.56 16.69
CA THR A 11 12.13 -3.55 17.55
C THR A 11 13.17 -4.55 17.07
N THR A 12 12.77 -5.65 16.41
CA THR A 12 13.74 -6.55 15.78
C THR A 12 14.32 -5.91 14.53
N VAL A 13 13.51 -5.34 13.63
CA VAL A 13 14.04 -4.69 12.42
C VAL A 13 14.86 -3.44 12.79
N ALA A 14 14.31 -2.50 13.55
CA ALA A 14 15.02 -1.28 13.96
C ALA A 14 16.16 -1.57 14.95
N GLY A 15 15.95 -2.46 15.92
CA GLY A 15 16.95 -2.79 16.94
C GLY A 15 18.10 -3.65 16.42
N VAL A 16 17.84 -4.67 15.59
CA VAL A 16 18.91 -5.46 14.94
C VAL A 16 19.70 -4.57 13.99
N TYR A 17 19.05 -3.65 13.28
CA TYR A 17 19.73 -2.72 12.38
C TYR A 17 20.62 -1.72 13.13
N THR A 18 20.09 -1.10 14.20
CA THR A 18 20.86 -0.18 15.05
C THR A 18 22.06 -0.89 15.70
N LEU A 19 21.90 -2.14 16.13
CA LEU A 19 22.97 -2.95 16.71
C LEU A 19 24.02 -3.36 15.67
N ARG A 20 23.61 -3.71 14.44
CA ARG A 20 24.52 -4.01 13.33
C ARG A 20 25.30 -2.78 12.89
N GLN A 21 24.67 -1.61 12.81
CA GLN A 21 25.36 -0.36 12.48
C GLN A 21 26.37 0.05 13.55
N ARG A 22 26.02 -0.12 14.83
CA ARG A 22 26.96 0.10 15.93
C ARG A 22 28.17 -0.82 15.80
N LYS A 23 27.96 -2.12 15.53
CA LYS A 23 29.05 -3.07 15.29
C LYS A 23 29.87 -2.75 14.04
N ALA A 24 29.25 -2.28 12.96
CA ALA A 24 29.96 -1.89 11.73
C ALA A 24 30.81 -0.63 11.95
N ARG A 25 30.31 0.37 12.69
CA ARG A 25 31.08 1.57 13.08
C ARG A 25 32.21 1.24 14.06
N GLU A 26 31.97 0.34 15.00
CA GLU A 26 33.00 -0.17 15.92
C GLU A 26 34.07 -0.98 15.17
N ALA A 27 33.69 -1.78 14.16
CA ALA A 27 34.62 -2.54 13.33
C ALA A 27 35.43 -1.66 12.35
N GLY A 28 34.82 -0.61 11.79
CA GLY A 28 35.50 0.34 10.90
C GLY A 28 36.41 1.35 11.62
N GLY A 29 36.27 1.50 12.94
CA GLY A 29 37.12 2.36 13.79
C GLY A 29 38.38 1.68 14.33
N GLY A 30 38.53 0.37 14.12
CA GLY A 30 39.75 -0.35 14.46
C GLY A 30 40.85 -0.03 13.45
N LYS A 31 41.89 0.69 13.87
CA LYS A 31 43.15 0.87 13.12
C LYS A 31 43.48 -0.44 12.40
N SER A 32 43.44 -0.41 11.07
CA SER A 32 43.94 -1.47 10.22
C SER A 32 45.38 -1.74 10.62
N ARG A 33 45.59 -2.80 11.41
CA ARG A 33 46.91 -3.31 11.69
C ARG A 33 47.36 -3.95 10.38
N GLU A 34 48.27 -3.26 9.69
CA GLU A 34 48.94 -3.76 8.49
C GLU A 34 49.61 -5.10 8.83
N GLY A 35 48.89 -6.18 8.57
CA GLY A 35 49.44 -7.52 8.47
C GLY A 35 49.92 -7.69 7.05
N SER A 36 51.21 -7.43 6.85
CA SER A 36 52.01 -7.85 5.69
C SER A 36 51.67 -9.30 5.31
N LEU A 37 50.86 -9.47 4.26
CA LEU A 37 50.79 -10.73 3.52
C LEU A 37 51.93 -10.70 2.51
N GLY A 38 52.92 -11.55 2.77
CA GLY A 38 54.08 -11.73 1.92
C GLY A 38 53.70 -12.19 0.52
N ASN A 39 54.38 -11.59 -0.46
CA ASN A 39 54.55 -12.16 -1.78
C ASN A 39 55.39 -13.42 -1.66
N ASP A 40 54.77 -14.58 -1.81
CA ASP A 40 55.48 -15.79 -2.24
C ASP A 40 55.05 -16.11 -3.66
N ASP A 41 55.90 -15.67 -4.59
CA ASP A 41 55.99 -16.16 -5.95
C ASP A 41 56.37 -17.65 -5.93
N ALA A 42 55.43 -18.52 -6.27
CA ALA A 42 55.73 -19.88 -6.68
C ALA A 42 54.86 -20.22 -7.90
N GLY A 43 55.52 -20.27 -9.06
CA GLY A 43 54.93 -20.65 -10.32
C GLY A 43 54.31 -22.05 -10.27
N VAL A 44 53.04 -22.12 -10.68
CA VAL A 44 52.41 -23.36 -11.12
C VAL A 44 51.73 -23.05 -12.46
N SER A 45 52.43 -23.42 -13.53
CA SER A 45 51.86 -23.63 -14.85
C SER A 45 50.93 -24.84 -14.78
N GLY A 46 49.68 -24.60 -14.40
CA GLY A 46 48.59 -25.57 -14.39
C GLY A 46 47.72 -25.40 -15.62
N SER A 47 47.69 -26.46 -16.43
CA SER A 47 46.82 -26.71 -17.59
C SER A 47 45.43 -26.07 -17.50
N GLY A 48 45.00 -25.45 -18.60
CA GLY A 48 43.63 -24.99 -18.80
C GLY A 48 42.64 -26.14 -18.66
N GLU A 49 42.02 -26.25 -17.49
CA GLU A 49 40.70 -26.84 -17.37
C GLU A 49 39.71 -25.81 -17.91
N ASP A 50 39.28 -26.07 -19.15
CA ASP A 50 37.95 -25.68 -19.61
C ASP A 50 36.96 -26.04 -18.50
N LYS A 51 36.54 -25.03 -17.72
CA LYS A 51 35.32 -25.13 -16.94
C LYS A 51 34.20 -25.29 -17.96
N GLN A 52 33.98 -26.54 -18.36
CA GLN A 52 32.77 -27.00 -19.02
C GLN A 52 31.62 -26.30 -18.31
N LYS A 53 31.02 -25.33 -19.01
CA LYS A 53 29.68 -24.85 -18.67
C LYS A 53 28.85 -26.10 -18.55
N LYS A 54 28.51 -26.51 -17.32
CA LYS A 54 27.53 -27.56 -17.08
C LYS A 54 26.33 -27.21 -17.96
N PRO A 55 25.87 -28.12 -18.83
CA PRO A 55 24.76 -27.84 -19.70
C PRO A 55 23.57 -27.38 -18.85
N VAL A 56 22.91 -26.33 -19.30
CA VAL A 56 21.68 -25.74 -18.72
C VAL A 56 20.48 -26.68 -18.90
N ASP A 57 20.74 -27.97 -19.16
CA ASP A 57 19.76 -28.91 -19.71
C ASP A 57 18.94 -29.64 -18.65
N GLU A 58 19.08 -29.26 -17.37
CA GLU A 58 18.22 -29.76 -16.29
C GLU A 58 17.61 -28.59 -15.50
N MET A 59 17.02 -27.64 -16.23
CA MET A 59 16.03 -26.75 -15.60
C MET A 59 14.83 -27.62 -15.22
N ASP A 60 14.59 -27.75 -13.91
CA ASP A 60 13.46 -28.48 -13.31
C ASP A 60 12.20 -28.31 -14.16
N SER A 61 11.55 -29.42 -14.54
CA SER A 61 10.35 -29.43 -15.37
C SER A 61 9.26 -28.50 -14.82
N THR A 62 9.24 -28.28 -13.51
CA THR A 62 8.38 -27.31 -12.81
C THR A 62 8.66 -25.87 -13.23
N LYS A 63 9.95 -25.49 -13.36
CA LYS A 63 10.35 -24.16 -13.85
C LYS A 63 9.96 -23.98 -15.33
N MET A 64 10.21 -25.01 -16.15
CA MET A 64 9.85 -24.97 -17.58
C MET A 64 8.33 -24.79 -17.80
N ALA A 65 7.51 -25.41 -16.94
CA ALA A 65 6.05 -25.23 -17.00
C ALA A 65 5.59 -23.81 -16.62
N TYR A 66 6.30 -23.12 -15.71
CA TYR A 66 5.95 -21.76 -15.31
C TYR A 66 6.24 -20.73 -16.41
N PHE A 67 7.40 -20.81 -17.06
CA PHE A 67 7.82 -19.87 -18.11
C PHE A 67 7.22 -20.16 -19.49
N SER A 68 6.04 -20.79 -19.54
CA SER A 68 5.37 -21.18 -20.77
C SER A 68 4.73 -19.97 -21.48
N LYS A 69 4.70 -20.01 -22.82
CA LYS A 69 4.08 -18.95 -23.61
C LYS A 69 2.62 -18.74 -23.21
N GLU A 70 1.89 -19.81 -22.93
CA GLU A 70 0.49 -19.79 -22.52
C GLU A 70 0.29 -19.02 -21.21
N ARG A 71 1.23 -19.16 -20.25
CA ARG A 71 1.16 -18.40 -19.00
C ARG A 71 1.46 -16.92 -19.23
N LYS A 72 2.43 -16.60 -20.07
CA LYS A 72 2.73 -15.20 -20.46
C LYS A 72 1.52 -14.56 -21.13
N ASP A 73 0.94 -15.28 -22.09
CA ASP A 73 -0.25 -14.87 -22.81
C ASP A 73 -1.42 -14.72 -21.83
N TRP A 74 -1.56 -15.58 -20.82
CA TRP A 74 -2.56 -15.41 -19.76
C TRP A 74 -2.30 -14.15 -18.92
N MET A 75 -1.05 -13.87 -18.52
CA MET A 75 -0.69 -12.67 -17.75
C MET A 75 -1.01 -11.37 -18.52
N PHE A 76 -0.80 -11.37 -19.84
CA PHE A 76 -1.02 -10.20 -20.70
C PHE A 76 -2.25 -10.30 -21.61
N SER A 77 -3.12 -11.29 -21.39
CA SER A 77 -4.31 -11.55 -22.21
C SER A 77 -5.33 -10.41 -22.18
N LEU A 78 -5.19 -9.55 -21.18
CA LEU A 78 -6.03 -8.38 -21.00
C LEU A 78 -5.53 -7.30 -21.96
N GLN A 79 -6.32 -7.00 -22.99
CA GLN A 79 -5.98 -6.00 -23.99
C GLN A 79 -5.63 -4.68 -23.32
N ALA A 80 -4.42 -4.19 -23.58
CA ALA A 80 -4.03 -2.85 -23.22
C ALA A 80 -4.96 -1.86 -23.95
N GLU A 81 -5.75 -1.11 -23.19
CA GLU A 81 -6.58 -0.03 -23.73
C GLU A 81 -5.70 1.17 -24.12
N ALA A 82 -4.59 1.36 -23.39
CA ALA A 82 -3.65 2.43 -23.65
C ALA A 82 -2.61 2.00 -24.69
N PRO A 83 -2.30 2.85 -25.69
CA PRO A 83 -1.28 2.54 -26.70
C PRO A 83 0.14 2.53 -26.12
N ARG A 84 0.33 3.12 -24.94
CA ARG A 84 1.63 3.19 -24.24
C ARG A 84 1.42 3.06 -22.74
N PRO A 85 2.33 2.37 -22.02
CA PRO A 85 2.32 2.39 -20.58
C PRO A 85 2.50 3.81 -20.07
N LYS A 86 1.86 4.11 -18.95
CA LYS A 86 1.94 5.40 -18.31
C LYS A 86 2.63 5.25 -16.96
N MET A 87 3.62 6.11 -16.69
CA MET A 87 4.36 6.09 -15.42
C MET A 87 4.04 7.29 -14.54
N VAL A 88 3.57 8.41 -15.09
CA VAL A 88 3.25 9.63 -14.33
C VAL A 88 2.04 10.32 -14.91
N TYR A 89 1.34 11.11 -14.09
CA TYR A 89 0.31 12.00 -14.60
C TYR A 89 0.89 13.11 -15.46
N ASN A 90 0.03 13.67 -16.30
CA ASN A 90 0.24 14.90 -17.04
C ASN A 90 -1.00 15.80 -16.91
N ASN A 91 -0.91 17.00 -17.47
CA ASN A 91 -1.98 18.00 -17.42
C ASN A 91 -3.33 17.53 -17.98
N ARG A 92 -3.36 16.59 -18.94
CA ARG A 92 -4.61 16.08 -19.54
C ARG A 92 -5.40 15.17 -18.61
N ASP A 93 -4.78 14.70 -17.54
CA ASP A 93 -5.38 13.78 -16.60
C ASP A 93 -6.11 14.49 -15.45
N PHE A 94 -6.15 15.82 -15.45
CA PHE A 94 -6.76 16.60 -14.37
C PHE A 94 -8.19 16.15 -14.06
N CYS A 95 -9.04 15.99 -15.08
CA CYS A 95 -10.42 15.55 -14.90
C CYS A 95 -10.51 14.15 -14.28
N ASP A 96 -9.65 13.22 -14.72
CA ASP A 96 -9.61 11.86 -14.18
C ASP A 96 -9.12 11.87 -12.73
N TYR A 97 -8.08 12.65 -12.41
CA TYR A 97 -7.53 12.79 -11.06
C TYR A 97 -8.55 13.42 -10.10
N MET A 98 -9.28 14.48 -10.53
CA MET A 98 -10.35 15.08 -9.73
C MET A 98 -11.49 14.09 -9.46
N ALA A 99 -11.92 13.34 -10.48
CA ALA A 99 -12.95 12.32 -10.32
C ALA A 99 -12.50 11.23 -9.33
N MET A 100 -11.26 10.78 -9.41
CA MET A 100 -10.65 9.82 -8.49
C MET A 100 -10.64 10.34 -7.03
N LEU A 101 -10.24 11.60 -6.82
CA LEU A 101 -10.27 12.24 -5.50
C LEU A 101 -11.68 12.29 -4.92
N LEU A 102 -12.66 12.68 -5.74
CA LEU A 102 -14.06 12.80 -5.32
C LEU A 102 -14.70 11.43 -5.02
N LEU A 103 -14.41 10.40 -5.80
CA LEU A 103 -14.88 9.04 -5.56
C LEU A 103 -14.31 8.47 -4.25
N SER A 104 -13.02 8.70 -3.99
CA SER A 104 -12.39 8.30 -2.73
C SER A 104 -13.02 9.02 -1.54
N LEU A 105 -13.21 10.34 -1.64
CA LEU A 105 -13.86 11.14 -0.61
C LEU A 105 -15.30 10.68 -0.36
N ALA A 106 -16.08 10.45 -1.42
CA ALA A 106 -17.44 9.94 -1.30
C ALA A 106 -17.47 8.58 -0.58
N SER A 107 -16.50 7.72 -0.86
CA SER A 107 -16.37 6.41 -0.20
C SER A 107 -16.09 6.56 1.30
N CYS A 108 -15.17 7.46 1.67
CA CYS A 108 -14.91 7.79 3.08
C CYS A 108 -16.16 8.35 3.78
N LEU A 109 -16.85 9.32 3.17
CA LEU A 109 -18.03 9.94 3.75
C LEU A 109 -19.19 8.95 3.92
N ALA A 110 -19.37 8.03 2.96
CA ALA A 110 -20.41 7.02 3.02
C ALA A 110 -20.17 5.98 4.12
N VAL A 111 -18.91 5.60 4.37
CA VAL A 111 -18.58 4.52 5.31
C VAL A 111 -18.29 5.04 6.71
N TYR A 112 -17.52 6.13 6.83
CA TYR A 112 -17.14 6.68 8.13
C TYR A 112 -18.15 7.70 8.67
N GLY A 113 -18.95 8.34 7.80
CA GLY A 113 -19.81 9.47 8.17
C GLY A 113 -19.06 10.80 8.20
N ARG A 114 -19.80 11.92 8.14
CA ARG A 114 -19.22 13.28 7.97
C ARG A 114 -18.34 13.73 9.13
N GLU A 115 -18.73 13.41 10.35
CA GLU A 115 -18.06 13.88 11.56
C GLU A 115 -16.85 13.03 11.98
N HIS A 116 -16.64 11.89 11.32
CA HIS A 116 -15.56 10.98 11.66
C HIS A 116 -14.19 11.57 11.29
N LEU A 117 -13.19 11.33 12.14
CA LEU A 117 -11.81 11.80 11.94
C LEU A 117 -11.30 11.49 10.52
N PHE A 118 -11.53 10.28 10.03
CA PHE A 118 -11.04 9.84 8.73
C PHE A 118 -11.71 10.55 7.55
N SER A 119 -12.99 10.92 7.67
CA SER A 119 -13.65 11.77 6.68
C SER A 119 -13.06 13.16 6.64
N ARG A 120 -12.74 13.75 7.80
CA ARG A 120 -12.08 15.07 7.88
C ARG A 120 -10.67 15.02 7.27
N VAL A 121 -9.90 13.97 7.58
CA VAL A 121 -8.58 13.73 6.97
C VAL A 121 -8.71 13.56 5.45
N ALA A 122 -9.72 12.81 4.97
CA ALA A 122 -9.98 12.64 3.55
C ALA A 122 -10.33 13.96 2.86
N VAL A 123 -11.20 14.79 3.44
CA VAL A 123 -11.53 16.13 2.90
C VAL A 123 -10.28 16.99 2.77
N GLY A 124 -9.49 17.10 3.85
CA GLY A 124 -8.26 17.89 3.84
C GLY A 124 -7.26 17.38 2.80
N SER A 125 -7.09 16.07 2.70
CA SER A 125 -6.20 15.43 1.72
C SER A 125 -6.67 15.67 0.29
N THR A 126 -7.98 15.53 0.01
CA THR A 126 -8.57 15.80 -1.30
C THR A 126 -8.30 17.23 -1.77
N ILE A 127 -8.52 18.22 -0.90
CA ILE A 127 -8.27 19.63 -1.21
C ILE A 127 -6.77 19.84 -1.51
N PHE A 128 -5.91 19.35 -0.63
CA PHE A 128 -4.47 19.51 -0.78
C PHE A 128 -3.92 18.87 -2.06
N LEU A 129 -4.29 17.62 -2.34
CA LEU A 129 -3.85 16.89 -3.54
C LEU A 129 -4.36 17.55 -4.83
N ALA A 130 -5.58 18.10 -4.83
CA ALA A 130 -6.08 18.87 -5.96
C ALA A 130 -5.22 20.12 -6.23
N LEU A 131 -4.87 20.87 -5.18
CA LEU A 131 -4.02 22.05 -5.29
C LEU A 131 -2.60 21.70 -5.77
N VAL A 132 -2.01 20.64 -5.22
CA VAL A 132 -0.68 20.17 -5.64
C VAL A 132 -0.69 19.70 -7.09
N PHE A 133 -1.71 18.97 -7.53
CA PHE A 133 -1.84 18.54 -8.92
C PHE A 133 -1.87 19.75 -9.86
N MET A 134 -2.70 20.77 -9.53
CA MET A 134 -2.79 21.99 -10.34
C MET A 134 -1.46 22.74 -10.41
N ALA A 135 -0.76 22.87 -9.28
CA ALA A 135 0.52 23.56 -9.19
C ALA A 135 1.61 22.84 -10.00
N ARG A 136 1.68 21.51 -9.87
CA ARG A 136 2.72 20.68 -10.46
C ARG A 136 2.52 20.43 -11.95
N HIS A 137 1.31 20.02 -12.35
CA HIS A 137 1.03 19.63 -13.73
C HIS A 137 0.59 20.81 -14.59
N GLY A 138 0.37 21.99 -14.01
CA GLY A 138 0.22 23.23 -14.76
C GLY A 138 -1.13 23.37 -15.46
N VAL A 139 -2.23 23.01 -14.77
CA VAL A 139 -3.62 23.13 -15.27
C VAL A 139 -3.94 24.57 -15.76
N LEU A 140 -3.21 25.57 -15.26
CA LEU A 140 -3.36 26.98 -15.60
C LEU A 140 -2.24 27.54 -16.52
N ARG A 141 -1.20 26.77 -16.84
CA ARG A 141 0.05 27.28 -17.46
C ARG A 141 0.10 27.20 -18.97
N GLY A 142 -0.66 26.30 -19.60
CA GLY A 142 -0.73 26.23 -21.05
C GLY A 142 -1.79 27.18 -21.57
N GLY A 143 -1.42 28.20 -22.36
CA GLY A 143 -2.39 29.01 -23.11
C GLY A 143 -3.34 28.20 -24.03
N GLY A 144 -3.10 26.89 -24.19
CA GLY A 144 -4.13 25.93 -24.60
C GLY A 144 -5.01 25.60 -23.41
N GLY A 145 -6.16 26.28 -23.30
CA GLY A 145 -7.08 26.20 -22.17
C GLY A 145 -7.41 24.78 -21.68
N LEU A 146 -7.92 24.70 -20.45
CA LEU A 146 -8.31 23.47 -19.78
C LEU A 146 -8.98 22.48 -20.75
N THR A 147 -8.25 21.43 -21.16
CA THR A 147 -8.82 20.38 -21.99
C THR A 147 -9.70 19.53 -21.10
N LEU A 148 -10.97 19.91 -20.97
CA LEU A 148 -12.00 19.14 -20.31
C LEU A 148 -12.23 17.86 -21.13
N SER A 149 -11.44 16.82 -20.84
CA SER A 149 -11.72 15.48 -21.32
C SER A 149 -12.81 14.86 -20.44
N LEU A 150 -13.72 14.11 -21.06
CA LEU A 150 -14.70 13.32 -20.31
C LEU A 150 -13.94 12.30 -19.45
N PRO A 151 -14.11 12.32 -18.11
CA PRO A 151 -13.43 11.38 -17.22
C PRO A 151 -13.66 9.93 -17.66
N ALA A 152 -12.62 9.09 -17.61
CA ALA A 152 -12.68 7.70 -18.09
C ALA A 152 -13.71 6.87 -17.33
N VAL A 153 -13.96 7.18 -16.05
CA VAL A 153 -15.00 6.53 -15.24
C VAL A 153 -16.42 6.76 -15.77
N LEU A 154 -16.63 7.81 -16.57
CA LEU A 154 -17.92 8.09 -17.21
C LEU A 154 -18.06 7.39 -18.58
N GLN A 155 -17.08 6.58 -18.98
CA GLN A 155 -17.10 5.83 -20.24
C GLN A 155 -17.45 4.35 -19.93
N PRO A 156 -18.71 3.91 -20.13
CA PRO A 156 -19.18 2.63 -19.62
C PRO A 156 -18.39 1.43 -20.16
N HIS A 157 -17.93 1.49 -21.41
CA HIS A 157 -17.16 0.42 -22.03
C HIS A 157 -15.81 0.18 -21.32
N LEU A 158 -15.11 1.24 -20.91
CA LEU A 158 -13.86 1.12 -20.14
C LEU A 158 -14.13 0.55 -18.75
N VAL A 159 -15.18 1.04 -18.07
CA VAL A 159 -15.57 0.55 -16.73
C VAL A 159 -15.94 -0.93 -16.79
N LEU A 160 -16.74 -1.36 -17.77
CA LEU A 160 -17.13 -2.76 -17.92
C LEU A 160 -15.94 -3.66 -18.26
N ALA A 161 -15.03 -3.22 -19.15
CA ALA A 161 -13.81 -3.95 -19.45
C ALA A 161 -12.98 -4.13 -18.17
N TRP A 162 -12.76 -3.04 -17.44
CA TRP A 162 -12.04 -3.05 -16.16
C TRP A 162 -12.69 -3.95 -15.10
N VAL A 163 -14.01 -3.88 -14.90
CA VAL A 163 -14.74 -4.75 -13.96
C VAL A 163 -14.55 -6.22 -14.34
N ARG A 164 -14.70 -6.56 -15.63
CA ARG A 164 -14.47 -7.92 -16.14
C ARG A 164 -13.05 -8.38 -15.83
N TYR A 165 -12.06 -7.51 -15.99
CA TYR A 165 -10.66 -7.83 -15.68
C TYR A 165 -10.44 -8.08 -14.20
N LYS A 166 -11.01 -7.24 -13.32
CA LYS A 166 -10.89 -7.44 -11.87
C LYS A 166 -11.55 -8.73 -11.42
N ILE A 167 -12.74 -9.06 -11.90
CA ILE A 167 -13.42 -10.33 -11.63
C ILE A 167 -12.56 -11.52 -12.10
N ALA A 168 -12.00 -11.44 -13.32
CA ALA A 168 -11.14 -12.48 -13.86
C ALA A 168 -9.79 -12.61 -13.12
N ASN A 169 -9.39 -11.61 -12.34
CA ASN A 169 -8.18 -11.64 -11.51
C ASN A 169 -8.46 -12.07 -10.05
N MET A 170 -9.72 -12.27 -9.65
CA MET A 170 -10.07 -12.71 -8.29
C MET A 170 -9.61 -14.15 -8.05
N ARG A 171 -9.08 -14.44 -6.86
CA ARG A 171 -8.61 -15.79 -6.49
C ARG A 171 -9.64 -16.56 -5.65
N PRO A 172 -9.68 -17.90 -5.73
CA PRO A 172 -10.55 -18.73 -4.89
C PRO A 172 -10.45 -18.43 -3.39
N ALA A 173 -9.23 -18.15 -2.90
CA ALA A 173 -8.98 -17.80 -1.50
C ALA A 173 -9.79 -16.57 -1.04
N TYR A 174 -9.99 -15.58 -1.92
CA TYR A 174 -10.81 -14.41 -1.64
C TYR A 174 -12.28 -14.79 -1.43
N TYR A 175 -12.87 -15.58 -2.34
CA TYR A 175 -14.26 -16.03 -2.19
C TYR A 175 -14.47 -16.88 -0.94
N GLY A 176 -13.49 -17.73 -0.59
CA GLY A 176 -13.53 -18.51 0.65
C GLY A 176 -13.60 -17.61 1.88
N GLN A 177 -12.85 -16.52 1.91
CA GLN A 177 -12.82 -15.59 3.04
C GLN A 177 -14.09 -14.75 3.15
N VAL A 178 -14.62 -14.27 2.02
CA VAL A 178 -15.93 -13.58 2.02
C VAL A 178 -17.04 -14.52 2.48
N ALA A 179 -17.03 -15.79 2.04
CA ALA A 179 -18.00 -16.79 2.48
C ALA A 179 -17.89 -17.08 3.98
N LEU A 180 -16.68 -17.21 4.52
CA LEU A 180 -16.45 -17.40 5.97
C LEU A 180 -16.94 -16.19 6.77
N PHE A 181 -16.67 -14.97 6.33
CA PHE A 181 -17.19 -13.77 6.97
C PHE A 181 -18.72 -13.69 6.92
N ALA A 182 -19.32 -13.94 5.75
CA ALA A 182 -20.78 -13.94 5.60
C ALA A 182 -21.47 -15.00 6.48
N ALA A 183 -20.88 -16.20 6.59
CA ALA A 183 -21.35 -17.25 7.47
C ALA A 183 -21.26 -16.84 8.96
N GLU A 184 -20.16 -16.18 9.36
CA GLU A 184 -19.99 -15.64 10.71
C GLU A 184 -21.07 -14.58 11.03
N ILE A 185 -21.28 -13.61 10.14
CA ILE A 185 -22.33 -12.58 10.33
C ILE A 185 -23.71 -13.22 10.41
N SER A 186 -24.02 -14.19 9.53
CA SER A 186 -25.30 -14.89 9.54
C SER A 186 -25.52 -15.67 10.84
N LEU A 187 -24.48 -16.31 11.37
CA LEU A 187 -24.52 -17.01 12.65
C LEU A 187 -24.78 -16.04 13.81
N LEU A 188 -24.07 -14.91 13.84
CA LEU A 188 -24.25 -13.89 14.88
C LEU A 188 -25.67 -13.32 14.87
N GLN A 189 -26.19 -12.97 13.68
CA GLN A 189 -27.56 -12.48 13.53
C GLN A 189 -28.60 -13.53 13.91
N PHE A 190 -28.41 -14.79 13.52
CA PHE A 190 -29.30 -15.89 13.90
C PHE A 190 -29.35 -16.07 15.42
N LEU A 191 -28.19 -16.07 16.08
CA LEU A 191 -28.11 -16.21 17.53
C LEU A 191 -28.67 -15.00 18.25
N ASN A 192 -28.48 -13.79 17.72
CA ASN A 192 -29.03 -12.56 18.28
C ASN A 192 -30.57 -12.60 18.34
N ASN A 193 -31.20 -13.20 17.33
CA ASN A 193 -32.65 -13.39 17.26
C ASN A 193 -33.16 -14.58 18.09
N SER A 194 -32.29 -15.32 18.77
CA SER A 194 -32.65 -16.52 19.54
C SER A 194 -32.87 -16.22 21.02
N SER A 195 -33.69 -17.03 21.70
CA SER A 195 -33.90 -16.94 23.16
C SER A 195 -32.62 -17.16 23.97
N VAL A 196 -31.59 -17.79 23.38
CA VAL A 196 -30.28 -18.01 24.00
C VAL A 196 -29.57 -16.69 24.31
N ALA A 197 -29.76 -15.66 23.46
CA ALA A 197 -29.17 -14.34 23.67
C ALA A 197 -29.72 -13.64 24.92
N GLN A 198 -31.01 -13.85 25.23
CA GLN A 198 -31.71 -13.14 26.32
C GLN A 198 -31.27 -13.60 27.73
N GLY A 199 -30.82 -14.85 27.88
CA GLY A 199 -30.35 -15.38 29.17
C GLY A 199 -28.92 -14.95 29.55
N ALA A 200 -28.15 -14.42 28.60
CA ALA A 200 -26.72 -14.15 28.75
C ALA A 200 -26.41 -13.07 29.80
N HIS A 201 -27.19 -11.99 29.82
CA HIS A 201 -26.96 -10.87 30.73
C HIS A 201 -27.11 -11.25 32.20
N ALA A 202 -27.98 -12.22 32.51
CA ALA A 202 -28.16 -12.73 33.87
C ALA A 202 -26.93 -13.53 34.35
N PHE A 203 -26.21 -14.20 33.44
CA PHE A 203 -25.06 -15.03 33.78
C PHE A 203 -23.79 -14.22 34.07
N PHE A 204 -23.46 -13.23 33.24
CA PHE A 204 -22.22 -12.46 33.37
C PHE A 204 -22.28 -11.31 34.38
N GLY A 205 -23.49 -10.87 34.76
CA GLY A 205 -23.69 -9.66 35.54
C GLY A 205 -23.22 -8.39 34.82
N ALA A 206 -23.44 -7.23 35.44
CA ALA A 206 -23.12 -5.92 34.85
C ALA A 206 -21.62 -5.71 34.63
N SER A 207 -20.79 -6.06 35.62
CA SER A 207 -19.33 -5.88 35.56
C SER A 207 -18.68 -6.79 34.52
N GLY A 208 -19.11 -8.06 34.43
CA GLY A 208 -18.60 -9.01 33.44
C GLY A 208 -18.99 -8.61 32.01
N THR A 209 -20.22 -8.13 31.83
CA THR A 209 -20.69 -7.61 30.54
C THR A 209 -19.85 -6.42 30.09
N ALA A 210 -19.65 -5.42 30.95
CA ALA A 210 -18.83 -4.24 30.61
C ALA A 210 -17.39 -4.61 30.25
N ALA A 211 -16.78 -5.55 30.98
CA ALA A 211 -15.43 -6.02 30.68
C ALA A 211 -15.34 -6.69 29.29
N LEU A 212 -16.29 -7.58 28.96
CA LEU A 212 -16.34 -8.25 27.66
C LEU A 212 -16.57 -7.26 26.52
N GLN A 213 -17.44 -6.28 26.71
CA GLN A 213 -17.67 -5.20 25.75
C GLN A 213 -16.40 -4.40 25.49
N ASN A 214 -15.69 -3.98 26.54
CA ASN A 214 -14.44 -3.25 26.41
C ASN A 214 -13.37 -4.06 25.67
N ILE A 215 -13.27 -5.37 25.96
CA ILE A 215 -12.34 -6.27 25.26
C ILE A 215 -12.73 -6.42 23.79
N PHE A 216 -14.02 -6.60 23.49
CA PHE A 216 -14.53 -6.69 22.12
C PHE A 216 -14.25 -5.41 21.33
N TRP A 217 -14.53 -4.25 21.91
CA TRP A 217 -14.22 -2.94 21.34
C TRP A 217 -12.73 -2.78 21.04
N PHE A 218 -11.89 -3.11 22.03
CA PHE A 218 -10.45 -3.04 21.84
C PHE A 218 -9.99 -4.00 20.74
N ALA A 219 -10.51 -5.23 20.73
CA ALA A 219 -10.20 -6.26 19.73
C ALA A 219 -10.73 -5.95 18.32
N THR A 220 -11.60 -4.95 18.17
CA THR A 220 -12.16 -4.53 16.89
C THR A 220 -11.65 -3.15 16.52
N LEU A 221 -12.34 -2.09 16.96
CA LEU A 221 -12.00 -0.71 16.64
C LEU A 221 -10.71 -0.24 17.31
N GLY A 222 -10.39 -0.71 18.52
CA GLY A 222 -9.16 -0.32 19.22
C GLY A 222 -7.91 -0.68 18.42
N MET A 223 -7.80 -1.93 17.96
CA MET A 223 -6.69 -2.37 17.12
C MET A 223 -6.65 -1.66 15.77
N PHE A 224 -7.80 -1.34 15.18
CA PHE A 224 -7.88 -0.53 13.97
C PHE A 224 -7.23 0.86 14.15
N TYR A 225 -7.57 1.58 15.23
CA TYR A 225 -6.95 2.87 15.54
C TYR A 225 -5.47 2.75 15.94
N VAL A 226 -5.10 1.70 16.66
CA VAL A 226 -3.69 1.43 16.99
C VAL A 226 -2.86 1.21 15.73
N ASN A 227 -3.37 0.45 14.75
CA ASN A 227 -2.71 0.27 13.45
C ASN A 227 -2.52 1.62 12.75
N PHE A 228 -3.60 2.40 12.63
CA PHE A 228 -3.55 3.70 11.96
C PHE A 228 -2.58 4.66 12.64
N GLY A 229 -2.67 4.79 13.97
CA GLY A 229 -1.81 5.66 14.77
C GLY A 229 -0.34 5.24 14.68
N PHE A 230 -0.05 3.94 14.81
CA PHE A 230 1.31 3.43 14.72
C PHE A 230 1.94 3.71 13.36
N VAL A 231 1.24 3.39 12.26
CA VAL A 231 1.72 3.65 10.90
C VAL A 231 1.86 5.16 10.64
N SER A 232 0.92 5.97 11.11
CA SER A 232 0.96 7.43 10.94
C SER A 232 2.18 8.04 11.64
N VAL A 233 2.48 7.62 12.87
CA VAL A 233 3.68 8.04 13.59
C VAL A 233 4.94 7.64 12.80
N PHE A 234 4.98 6.41 12.30
CA PHE A 234 6.13 5.96 11.51
C PHE A 234 6.33 6.78 10.22
N ARG A 235 5.24 7.13 9.50
CA ARG A 235 5.28 8.04 8.35
C ARG A 235 5.78 9.42 8.72
N VAL A 236 5.27 10.01 9.81
CA VAL A 236 5.65 11.35 10.25
C VAL A 236 7.13 11.40 10.64
N VAL A 237 7.64 10.41 11.37
CA VAL A 237 9.08 10.35 11.72
C VAL A 237 9.93 10.23 10.45
N SER A 238 9.53 9.37 9.51
CA SER A 238 10.21 9.23 8.21
C SER A 238 10.18 10.52 7.40
N TYR A 239 9.03 11.21 7.35
CA TYR A 239 8.87 12.51 6.71
C TYR A 239 9.79 13.57 7.33
N LEU A 240 9.86 13.66 8.65
CA LEU A 240 10.72 14.63 9.34
C LEU A 240 12.20 14.40 9.03
N ASP A 241 12.64 13.14 8.93
CA ASP A 241 14.02 12.84 8.53
C ASP A 241 14.28 13.20 7.05
N HIS A 242 13.33 12.93 6.15
CA HIS A 242 13.43 13.37 4.75
C HIS A 242 13.44 14.89 4.62
N VAL A 243 12.64 15.61 5.40
CA VAL A 243 12.65 17.08 5.45
C VAL A 243 14.00 17.59 5.94
N ARG A 244 14.57 16.98 6.99
CA ARG A 244 15.89 17.32 7.52
C ARG A 244 17.00 17.10 6.47
N GLN A 245 16.82 16.12 5.60
CA GLN A 245 17.79 15.70 4.58
C GLN A 245 17.31 16.01 3.14
N HIS A 246 16.46 17.03 2.97
CA HIS A 246 15.77 17.29 1.71
C HIS A 246 16.70 17.51 0.51
N ASP A 247 17.88 18.10 0.72
CA ASP A 247 18.85 18.30 -0.37
C ASP A 247 19.39 16.97 -0.87
N HIS A 248 19.77 16.06 0.02
CA HIS A 248 20.23 14.72 -0.32
C HIS A 248 19.15 13.95 -1.08
N VAL A 249 17.92 13.96 -0.56
CA VAL A 249 16.76 13.27 -1.18
C VAL A 249 16.59 13.70 -2.64
N PHE A 250 16.55 15.00 -2.90
CA PHE A 250 16.31 15.51 -4.25
C PHE A 250 17.52 15.39 -5.17
N GLU A 251 18.76 15.51 -4.67
CA GLU A 251 19.95 15.25 -5.47
C GLU A 251 20.05 13.78 -5.88
N PHE A 252 19.69 12.84 -4.99
CA PHE A 252 19.59 11.43 -5.33
C PHE A 252 18.52 11.18 -6.41
N LEU A 253 17.31 11.71 -6.23
CA LEU A 253 16.21 11.53 -7.19
C LEU A 253 16.49 12.19 -8.55
N LYS A 254 17.30 13.25 -8.62
CA LYS A 254 17.78 13.83 -9.90
C LYS A 254 18.66 12.86 -10.70
N GLY A 255 19.24 11.85 -10.04
CA GLY A 255 19.97 10.76 -10.68
C GLY A 255 19.06 9.74 -11.38
N THR A 256 17.77 9.70 -11.06
CA THR A 256 16.84 8.68 -11.57
C THR A 256 15.93 9.23 -12.67
N GLY A 257 14.95 8.45 -13.13
CA GLY A 257 13.93 8.93 -14.07
C GLY A 257 13.13 10.15 -13.56
N TRP A 258 13.13 10.39 -12.25
CA TRP A 258 12.42 11.49 -11.60
C TRP A 258 12.95 12.88 -11.93
N LYS A 259 14.15 13.02 -12.49
CA LYS A 259 14.73 14.33 -12.83
C LYS A 259 13.76 15.27 -13.57
N LYS A 260 12.89 14.74 -14.43
CA LYS A 260 11.92 15.52 -15.22
C LYS A 260 10.66 15.92 -14.44
N THR A 261 10.37 15.23 -13.32
CA THR A 261 9.12 15.36 -12.55
C THR A 261 9.32 15.98 -11.17
N LEU A 262 10.57 16.31 -10.80
CA LEU A 262 10.95 16.93 -9.53
C LEU A 262 10.67 18.45 -9.46
N GLN A 263 10.36 19.12 -10.57
CA GLN A 263 10.05 20.55 -10.56
C GLN A 263 8.56 20.75 -10.25
N PHE A 264 8.21 21.03 -8.99
CA PHE A 264 6.81 21.29 -8.61
C PHE A 264 6.40 22.74 -8.91
N SER A 265 7.34 23.69 -8.86
CA SER A 265 7.09 25.10 -9.17
C SER A 265 8.17 25.74 -10.07
N PRO A 266 8.10 25.54 -11.40
CA PRO A 266 9.11 26.04 -12.34
C PRO A 266 9.22 27.59 -12.42
N ASP A 267 8.13 28.33 -12.18
CA ASP A 267 8.10 29.78 -12.50
C ASP A 267 8.01 30.72 -11.28
N VAL A 268 7.59 30.22 -10.11
CA VAL A 268 7.13 31.12 -9.03
C VAL A 268 8.25 31.54 -8.09
N VAL A 269 9.43 30.91 -8.15
CA VAL A 269 10.34 31.06 -7.02
C VAL A 269 11.80 31.27 -7.44
N ALA A 270 12.27 32.49 -7.17
CA ALA A 270 13.67 32.86 -7.00
C ALA A 270 14.26 32.14 -5.76
N GLN A 271 15.56 31.85 -5.79
CA GLN A 271 16.44 31.09 -4.87
C GLN A 271 15.94 30.68 -3.44
N SER A 272 15.10 31.44 -2.75
CA SER A 272 14.27 30.99 -1.62
C SER A 272 13.28 29.85 -1.95
N SER A 273 13.22 29.40 -3.21
CA SER A 273 12.42 28.31 -3.81
C SER A 273 12.62 26.94 -3.24
N LYS A 274 13.89 26.59 -3.08
CA LYS A 274 14.28 25.19 -3.27
C LYS A 274 13.70 24.36 -2.13
N PHE A 275 13.80 24.90 -0.92
CA PHE A 275 13.22 24.30 0.26
C PHE A 275 11.70 24.16 0.14
N LEU A 276 10.97 25.22 -0.24
CA LEU A 276 9.50 25.15 -0.38
C LEU A 276 9.04 24.14 -1.44
N ASP A 277 9.73 24.07 -2.58
CA ASP A 277 9.49 23.08 -3.62
C ASP A 277 9.71 21.65 -3.09
N HIS A 278 10.83 21.44 -2.38
CA HIS A 278 11.14 20.14 -1.77
C HIS A 278 10.11 19.74 -0.71
N ILE A 279 9.76 20.66 0.19
CA ILE A 279 8.74 20.42 1.22
C ILE A 279 7.39 20.14 0.59
N THR A 280 7.01 20.83 -0.49
CA THR A 280 5.77 20.56 -1.21
C THR A 280 5.76 19.14 -1.77
N GLY A 281 6.85 18.70 -2.42
CA GLY A 281 6.97 17.33 -2.93
C GLY A 281 6.95 16.26 -1.84
N LEU A 282 7.63 16.48 -0.72
CA LEU A 282 7.62 15.57 0.43
C LEU A 282 6.25 15.53 1.12
N THR A 283 5.57 16.68 1.23
CA THR A 283 4.24 16.77 1.84
C THR A 283 3.19 16.13 0.92
N HIS A 284 3.33 16.28 -0.40
CA HIS A 284 2.57 15.53 -1.39
C HIS A 284 2.65 14.03 -1.14
N ALA A 285 3.86 13.50 -1.03
CA ALA A 285 4.07 12.09 -0.75
C ALA A 285 3.47 11.63 0.60
N LEU A 286 3.61 12.43 1.67
CA LEU A 286 3.02 12.12 2.98
C LEU A 286 1.49 12.09 2.93
N VAL A 287 0.88 13.12 2.34
CA VAL A 287 -0.57 13.23 2.25
C VAL A 287 -1.15 12.13 1.37
N THR A 288 -0.53 11.83 0.22
CA THR A 288 -0.93 10.68 -0.62
C THR A 288 -0.89 9.38 0.18
N GLY A 289 0.19 9.13 0.93
CA GLY A 289 0.30 7.91 1.74
C GLY A 289 -0.74 7.81 2.86
N VAL A 290 -0.97 8.88 3.62
CA VAL A 290 -2.00 8.93 4.68
C VAL A 290 -3.39 8.76 4.09
N TRP A 291 -3.68 9.46 3.01
CA TRP A 291 -4.97 9.40 2.34
C TRP A 291 -5.24 8.02 1.75
N THR A 292 -4.26 7.43 1.05
CA THR A 292 -4.36 6.05 0.57
C THR A 292 -4.63 5.11 1.74
N GLN A 293 -3.96 5.26 2.88
CA GLN A 293 -4.21 4.42 4.05
C GLN A 293 -5.65 4.55 4.56
N VAL A 294 -6.16 5.79 4.70
CA VAL A 294 -7.55 6.05 5.10
C VAL A 294 -8.55 5.39 4.16
N VAL A 295 -8.35 5.50 2.85
CA VAL A 295 -9.26 4.93 1.86
C VAL A 295 -9.14 3.39 1.81
N THR A 296 -7.94 2.86 1.95
CA THR A 296 -7.62 1.43 1.82
C THR A 296 -8.16 0.60 2.98
N ILE A 297 -8.29 1.18 4.18
CA ILE A 297 -8.84 0.47 5.36
C ILE A 297 -10.37 0.55 5.48
N ILE A 298 -11.06 1.15 4.50
CA ILE A 298 -12.54 1.17 4.42
C ILE A 298 -13.15 -0.24 4.53
N PRO A 299 -12.70 -1.28 3.78
CA PRO A 299 -13.34 -2.58 3.83
C PRO A 299 -13.22 -3.22 5.23
N TRP A 300 -12.06 -3.03 5.88
CA TRP A 300 -11.84 -3.51 7.25
C TRP A 300 -12.76 -2.80 8.24
N PHE A 301 -12.87 -1.46 8.19
CA PHE A 301 -13.78 -0.71 9.05
C PHE A 301 -15.24 -1.13 8.85
N TRP A 302 -15.69 -1.28 7.60
CA TRP A 302 -17.04 -1.71 7.27
C TRP A 302 -17.36 -3.08 7.89
N MET A 303 -16.40 -4.00 7.86
CA MET A 303 -16.54 -5.28 8.52
C MET A 303 -16.65 -5.20 10.02
N LEU A 304 -15.78 -4.41 10.67
CA LEU A 304 -15.85 -4.20 12.11
C LEU A 304 -17.21 -3.62 12.52
N ALA A 305 -17.71 -2.64 11.77
CA ALA A 305 -19.03 -2.05 11.99
C ALA A 305 -20.16 -3.08 11.79
N THR A 306 -20.06 -3.93 10.76
CA THR A 306 -21.04 -5.00 10.50
C THR A 306 -21.07 -6.04 11.61
N THR A 307 -19.90 -6.50 12.08
CA THR A 307 -19.81 -7.45 13.20
C THR A 307 -20.31 -6.82 14.49
N HIS A 308 -19.98 -5.55 14.75
CA HIS A 308 -20.50 -4.81 15.90
C HIS A 308 -22.03 -4.76 15.88
N ASN A 309 -22.63 -4.37 14.76
CA ASN A 309 -24.08 -4.30 14.60
C ASN A 309 -24.76 -5.67 14.76
N ALA A 310 -24.12 -6.74 14.28
CA ALA A 310 -24.63 -8.11 14.46
C ALA A 310 -24.63 -8.57 15.94
N CYS A 311 -23.82 -7.95 16.80
CA CYS A 311 -23.75 -8.23 18.23
C CYS A 311 -24.58 -7.29 19.11
N CYS A 312 -25.21 -6.25 18.54
CA CYS A 312 -26.06 -5.30 19.26
C CYS A 312 -27.45 -5.89 19.53
N ASP A 313 -28.00 -5.66 20.72
CA ASP A 313 -29.35 -6.09 21.08
C ASP A 313 -30.41 -5.25 20.34
N PRO A 314 -31.22 -5.84 19.44
CA PRO A 314 -32.24 -5.12 18.69
C PRO A 314 -33.41 -4.63 19.58
N GLY A 315 -33.51 -5.11 20.82
CA GLY A 315 -34.57 -4.76 21.75
C GLY A 315 -34.31 -3.52 22.61
N ALA A 316 -33.08 -3.00 22.64
CA ALA A 316 -32.69 -1.90 23.55
C ALA A 316 -33.44 -0.59 23.25
N ASP A 317 -33.69 -0.27 21.98
CA ASP A 317 -34.30 1.01 21.58
C ASP A 317 -35.81 1.09 21.90
N ASN A 318 -36.47 -0.06 22.09
CA ASN A 318 -37.92 -0.11 22.35
C ASN A 318 -38.29 0.06 23.83
N LEU A 319 -37.33 0.00 24.76
CA LEU A 319 -37.62 0.05 26.19
C LEU A 319 -37.64 1.49 26.77
N GLU A 320 -36.84 2.39 26.21
CA GLU A 320 -36.77 3.79 26.68
C GLU A 320 -37.97 4.65 26.23
N THR A 321 -38.61 4.32 25.10
CA THR A 321 -39.79 5.06 24.61
C THR A 321 -41.10 4.68 25.29
N SER A 322 -41.15 3.57 26.03
CA SER A 322 -42.37 3.08 26.69
C SER A 322 -42.56 3.64 28.11
N THR A 323 -41.49 4.09 28.77
CA THR A 323 -41.56 4.55 30.18
C THR A 323 -41.79 6.05 30.37
N THR A 324 -41.68 6.87 29.32
CA THR A 324 -41.92 8.33 29.41
C THR A 324 -43.34 8.78 29.06
N ASN A 325 -44.23 7.89 28.61
CA ASN A 325 -45.58 8.26 28.18
C ASN A 325 -46.69 8.11 29.25
N SER A 326 -46.35 7.93 30.54
CA SER A 326 -47.36 7.73 31.59
C SER A 326 -47.37 8.78 32.72
N ALA A 327 -46.55 9.83 32.66
CA ALA A 327 -46.61 10.89 33.66
C ALA A 327 -46.09 12.24 33.12
N GLU A 328 -46.83 12.89 32.22
CA GLU A 328 -46.90 14.36 32.17
C GLU A 328 -48.00 14.84 31.20
N THR A 329 -49.23 14.84 31.69
CA THR A 329 -50.21 15.85 31.31
C THR A 329 -49.89 17.13 32.07
N ASN A 330 -49.30 18.12 31.39
CA ASN A 330 -49.75 19.52 31.35
C ASN A 330 -48.59 20.54 31.17
N ALA A 331 -48.76 21.33 30.10
CA ALA A 331 -48.31 22.71 29.92
C ALA A 331 -46.83 22.99 29.52
N SER A 332 -46.74 23.58 28.32
CA SER A 332 -45.66 24.42 27.77
C SER A 332 -44.28 23.79 27.60
N THR A 333 -44.01 23.20 26.43
CA THR A 333 -42.75 23.44 25.70
C THR A 333 -42.93 23.17 24.20
N ILE A 334 -43.63 24.09 23.54
CA ILE A 334 -43.43 24.35 22.10
C ILE A 334 -42.27 25.36 22.08
N ASP A 335 -41.02 24.93 21.87
CA ASP A 335 -39.96 25.73 21.17
C ASP A 335 -38.53 25.16 21.13
N THR A 336 -38.22 23.96 21.66
CA THR A 336 -36.82 23.47 21.70
C THR A 336 -36.48 22.41 20.64
N MET A 337 -37.05 22.53 19.43
CA MET A 337 -36.57 21.84 18.22
C MET A 337 -36.14 22.86 17.16
N LYS A 338 -35.19 23.72 17.55
CA LYS A 338 -34.41 24.54 16.62
C LYS A 338 -32.95 24.51 17.04
N MET A 339 -32.12 24.02 16.13
CA MET A 339 -30.84 24.64 15.80
C MET A 339 -29.87 24.83 16.98
N ASN A 340 -29.20 23.76 17.40
CA ASN A 340 -27.85 23.88 17.98
C ASN A 340 -26.82 23.54 16.91
N SER A 341 -26.66 24.49 16.00
CA SER A 341 -25.43 24.65 15.23
C SER A 341 -24.70 25.87 15.79
N ILE A 342 -23.39 25.73 15.98
CA ILE A 342 -22.41 26.82 15.84
C ILE A 342 -22.36 27.83 17.00
N ILE A 343 -21.44 27.58 17.95
CA ILE A 343 -20.41 28.49 18.51
C ILE A 343 -19.87 27.87 19.80
N GLY A 344 -18.57 27.59 19.87
CA GLY A 344 -17.89 27.13 21.08
C GLY A 344 -16.49 26.61 20.80
N ASN A 345 -15.51 27.52 20.79
CA ASN A 345 -14.19 27.35 20.20
C ASN A 345 -13.11 26.74 21.13
N ASP A 346 -13.48 25.93 22.13
CA ASP A 346 -12.53 25.32 23.09
C ASP A 346 -12.61 23.78 23.21
N HIS A 347 -13.37 23.10 22.33
CA HIS A 347 -13.70 21.67 22.48
C HIS A 347 -12.98 20.69 21.52
N LEU A 348 -11.96 21.12 20.78
CA LEU A 348 -11.42 20.32 19.67
C LEU A 348 -10.75 19.00 20.10
N THR A 349 -10.22 18.90 21.32
CA THR A 349 -9.57 17.70 21.84
C THR A 349 -10.50 16.77 22.63
N THR A 350 -11.51 17.30 23.32
CA THR A 350 -12.51 16.46 24.02
C THR A 350 -13.49 15.81 23.06
N ASN A 351 -13.79 16.45 21.92
CA ASN A 351 -14.78 15.94 20.97
C ASN A 351 -14.29 14.76 20.11
N LEU A 352 -12.98 14.63 19.93
CA LEU A 352 -12.44 13.54 19.11
C LEU A 352 -12.58 12.18 19.82
N LEU A 353 -12.31 12.18 21.13
CA LEU A 353 -12.58 11.02 21.95
C LEU A 353 -14.09 10.88 22.17
N SER A 354 -14.82 11.96 22.48
CA SER A 354 -16.27 11.84 22.73
C SER A 354 -17.04 11.26 21.56
N ASN A 355 -16.73 11.59 20.30
CA ASN A 355 -17.45 11.01 19.15
C ASN A 355 -17.14 9.51 18.94
N VAL A 356 -15.96 9.04 19.34
CA VAL A 356 -15.62 7.61 19.36
C VAL A 356 -16.31 6.92 20.55
N PHE A 357 -16.44 7.61 21.68
CA PHE A 357 -17.11 7.14 22.90
C PHE A 357 -18.64 7.25 22.84
N GLU A 358 -19.22 8.14 22.04
CA GLU A 358 -20.67 8.35 21.91
C GLU A 358 -21.32 7.19 21.14
N PHE A 359 -20.56 6.55 20.23
CA PHE A 359 -20.91 5.24 19.68
C PHE A 359 -20.92 4.13 20.75
N GLN A 360 -20.23 4.30 21.88
CA GLN A 360 -20.20 3.29 22.96
C GLN A 360 -21.35 3.42 23.98
N SER A 361 -21.97 4.59 24.14
CA SER A 361 -22.88 4.82 25.26
C SER A 361 -24.31 4.32 25.07
N SER A 362 -24.76 4.06 23.84
CA SER A 362 -26.17 3.71 23.56
C SER A 362 -26.40 2.23 23.21
N THR A 363 -25.43 1.51 22.65
CA THR A 363 -25.65 0.13 22.19
C THR A 363 -25.23 -0.90 23.24
N ARG A 364 -26.21 -1.64 23.78
CA ARG A 364 -25.94 -2.81 24.63
C ARG A 364 -25.51 -4.00 23.75
N LEU A 365 -24.24 -4.38 23.84
CA LEU A 365 -23.73 -5.59 23.18
C LEU A 365 -24.03 -6.84 24.02
N ASN A 366 -24.41 -7.92 23.36
CA ASN A 366 -24.71 -9.20 24.00
C ASN A 366 -23.42 -9.99 24.31
N PRO A 367 -23.12 -10.33 25.58
CA PRO A 367 -21.88 -11.00 25.95
C PRO A 367 -21.76 -12.42 25.38
N CYS A 368 -22.85 -13.14 25.16
CA CYS A 368 -22.80 -14.45 24.51
C CYS A 368 -22.39 -14.33 23.04
N LEU A 369 -22.92 -13.34 22.32
CA LEU A 369 -22.53 -13.11 20.92
C LEU A 369 -21.07 -12.70 20.79
N ILE A 370 -20.56 -11.90 21.74
CA ILE A 370 -19.13 -11.56 21.83
C ILE A 370 -18.27 -12.83 21.96
N LEU A 371 -18.65 -13.75 22.85
CA LEU A 371 -17.91 -15.01 23.03
C LEU A 371 -17.98 -15.91 21.79
N VAL A 372 -19.13 -15.97 21.12
CA VAL A 372 -19.27 -16.70 19.85
C VAL A 372 -18.40 -16.06 18.76
N ALA A 373 -18.36 -14.74 18.66
CA ALA A 373 -17.48 -14.04 17.73
C ALA A 373 -16.01 -14.36 18.01
N PHE A 374 -15.55 -14.30 19.27
CA PHE A 374 -14.19 -14.68 19.64
C PHE A 374 -13.89 -16.15 19.34
N GLY A 375 -14.83 -17.07 19.60
CA GLY A 375 -14.71 -18.48 19.24
C GLY A 375 -14.56 -18.69 17.73
N SER A 376 -15.39 -18.01 16.94
CA SER A 376 -15.30 -18.00 15.47
C SER A 376 -13.95 -17.47 14.99
N TRP A 377 -13.49 -16.35 15.54
CA TRP A 377 -12.20 -15.75 15.17
C TRP A 377 -11.02 -16.67 15.51
N ALA A 378 -11.03 -17.33 16.67
CA ALA A 378 -10.00 -18.29 17.03
C ALA A 378 -10.00 -19.48 16.05
N LEU A 379 -11.17 -20.04 15.75
CA LEU A 379 -11.29 -21.14 14.79
C LEU A 379 -10.78 -20.73 13.40
N ARG A 380 -11.21 -19.57 12.90
CA ARG A 380 -10.77 -19.01 11.62
C ARG A 380 -9.26 -18.81 11.58
N PHE A 381 -8.71 -18.13 12.59
CA PHE A 381 -7.29 -17.86 12.69
C PHE A 381 -6.45 -19.13 12.69
N PHE A 382 -6.77 -20.11 13.55
CA PHE A 382 -5.93 -21.30 13.72
C PHE A 382 -6.15 -22.38 12.67
N VAL A 383 -7.33 -22.47 12.04
CA VAL A 383 -7.68 -23.59 11.14
C VAL A 383 -7.72 -23.16 9.67
N PHE A 384 -8.40 -22.06 9.35
CA PHE A 384 -8.75 -21.73 7.97
C PHE A 384 -7.82 -20.68 7.36
N GLU A 385 -7.66 -19.53 8.03
CA GLU A 385 -7.07 -18.33 7.43
C GLU A 385 -5.56 -18.48 7.20
N GLN A 386 -4.84 -19.20 8.06
CA GLN A 386 -3.42 -19.50 7.85
C GLN A 386 -3.19 -20.34 6.61
N ARG A 387 -4.07 -21.33 6.35
CA ARG A 387 -3.94 -22.20 5.18
C ARG A 387 -4.28 -21.48 3.89
N LEU A 388 -5.41 -20.76 3.88
CA LEU A 388 -5.82 -19.93 2.73
C LEU A 388 -4.75 -18.89 2.39
N LEU A 389 -4.16 -18.25 3.40
CA LEU A 389 -3.08 -17.30 3.19
C LEU A 389 -1.83 -17.95 2.62
N GLN A 390 -1.34 -19.02 3.25
CA GLN A 390 -0.09 -19.65 2.80
C GLN A 390 -0.23 -20.18 1.37
N ASP A 391 -1.41 -20.67 1.01
CA ASP A 391 -1.70 -21.09 -0.36
C ASP A 391 -1.65 -19.90 -1.32
N PHE A 392 -2.35 -18.80 -1.01
CA PHE A 392 -2.32 -17.60 -1.85
C PHE A 392 -0.91 -16.98 -1.95
N GLU A 393 -0.22 -16.77 -0.83
CA GLU A 393 1.12 -16.17 -0.79
C GLU A 393 2.14 -16.99 -1.60
N ARG A 394 2.05 -18.33 -1.54
CA ARG A 394 2.94 -19.21 -2.29
C ARG A 394 2.55 -19.31 -3.75
N ASN A 395 1.26 -19.44 -4.06
CA ASN A 395 0.84 -19.90 -5.37
C ASN A 395 0.33 -18.83 -6.32
N ASP A 396 -0.27 -17.77 -5.78
CA ASP A 396 -1.06 -16.83 -6.55
C ASP A 396 -0.61 -15.37 -6.41
N LEU A 397 0.04 -15.01 -5.31
CA LEU A 397 0.28 -13.61 -4.93
C LEU A 397 1.05 -12.85 -6.01
N ASN A 398 2.22 -13.34 -6.45
CA ASN A 398 3.02 -12.57 -7.41
C ASN A 398 2.39 -12.55 -8.80
N ASP A 399 1.78 -13.64 -9.25
CA ASP A 399 1.03 -13.67 -10.52
C ASP A 399 -0.16 -12.71 -10.51
N TRP A 400 -0.93 -12.71 -9.42
CA TRP A 400 -2.04 -11.79 -9.22
C TRP A 400 -1.57 -10.34 -9.24
N TYR A 401 -0.49 -10.06 -8.50
CA TYR A 401 0.11 -8.74 -8.38
C TYR A 401 0.68 -8.24 -9.70
N ILE A 402 1.44 -9.07 -10.44
CA ILE A 402 1.95 -8.73 -11.79
C ILE A 402 0.81 -8.35 -12.73
N ARG A 403 -0.28 -9.14 -12.78
CA ARG A 403 -1.44 -8.84 -13.63
C ARG A 403 -2.10 -7.53 -13.22
N ASP A 404 -2.31 -7.33 -11.93
CA ASP A 404 -2.96 -6.12 -11.40
C ASP A 404 -2.11 -4.88 -11.69
N HIS A 405 -0.81 -4.99 -11.49
CA HIS A 405 0.15 -3.92 -11.70
C HIS A 405 0.33 -3.60 -13.19
N TRP A 406 0.40 -4.61 -14.06
CA TRP A 406 0.35 -4.41 -15.51
C TRP A 406 -0.88 -3.62 -15.93
N LEU A 407 -2.08 -4.01 -15.48
CA LEU A 407 -3.30 -3.24 -15.75
C LEU A 407 -3.21 -1.81 -15.22
N GLY A 408 -2.58 -1.63 -14.06
CA GLY A 408 -2.27 -0.33 -13.46
C GLY A 408 -1.50 0.61 -14.38
N HIS A 409 -0.65 0.10 -15.26
CA HIS A 409 0.11 0.92 -16.22
C HIS A 409 -0.45 0.96 -17.64
N PHE A 410 -1.21 -0.06 -18.04
CA PHE A 410 -1.65 -0.26 -19.44
C PHE A 410 -3.15 -0.02 -19.68
N SER A 411 -3.95 0.24 -18.64
CA SER A 411 -5.34 0.73 -18.76
C SER A 411 -5.43 2.20 -18.37
N LYS A 412 -6.29 2.95 -19.06
CA LYS A 412 -6.58 4.35 -18.69
C LYS A 412 -7.24 4.43 -17.31
N ILE A 413 -8.21 3.54 -17.03
CA ILE A 413 -8.83 3.46 -15.70
C ILE A 413 -7.81 2.96 -14.68
N GLY A 414 -7.08 1.89 -15.02
CA GLY A 414 -6.05 1.32 -14.16
C GLY A 414 -5.04 2.36 -13.69
N PHE A 415 -4.48 3.15 -14.60
CA PHE A 415 -3.55 4.20 -14.21
C PHE A 415 -4.26 5.38 -13.58
N SER A 416 -5.20 6.02 -14.27
CA SER A 416 -5.66 7.34 -13.85
C SER A 416 -6.49 7.33 -12.57
N TYR A 417 -7.12 6.21 -12.20
CA TYR A 417 -7.97 6.12 -11.02
C TYR A 417 -7.39 5.26 -9.91
N LEU A 418 -6.55 4.27 -10.25
CA LEU A 418 -6.07 3.30 -9.27
C LEU A 418 -4.60 3.56 -8.98
N HIS A 419 -3.73 3.27 -9.93
CA HIS A 419 -2.30 3.12 -9.66
C HIS A 419 -1.50 4.43 -9.76
N GLY A 420 -1.92 5.34 -10.64
CA GLY A 420 -1.25 6.59 -10.92
C GLY A 420 -0.97 7.49 -9.70
N PRO A 421 -1.85 7.62 -8.69
CA PRO A 421 -1.58 8.48 -7.52
C PRO A 421 -0.34 8.05 -6.73
N HIS A 422 -0.07 6.74 -6.69
CA HIS A 422 1.15 6.18 -6.09
C HIS A 422 2.40 6.65 -6.84
N HIS A 423 2.36 6.61 -8.17
CA HIS A 423 3.45 7.07 -9.02
C HIS A 423 3.57 8.58 -9.19
N ASP A 424 2.54 9.35 -8.85
CA ASP A 424 2.66 10.80 -8.82
C ASP A 424 3.46 11.23 -7.59
N ALA A 425 3.27 10.58 -6.44
CA ALA A 425 4.01 10.90 -5.24
C ALA A 425 5.51 10.56 -5.37
N LEU A 426 6.38 11.32 -4.69
CA LEU A 426 7.82 11.03 -4.68
C LEU A 426 8.06 9.59 -4.20
N PRO A 427 9.03 8.86 -4.78
CA PRO A 427 9.26 7.44 -4.51
C PRO A 427 10.01 7.27 -3.18
N VAL A 428 9.33 7.52 -2.06
CA VAL A 428 9.87 7.47 -0.69
C VAL A 428 8.96 6.65 0.21
N GLY A 429 9.49 6.04 1.26
CA GLY A 429 8.77 5.00 2.01
C GLY A 429 7.40 5.40 2.53
N PHE A 430 7.20 6.67 2.92
CA PHE A 430 5.93 7.13 3.48
C PHE A 430 4.81 7.36 2.46
N ILE A 431 4.99 7.07 1.17
CA ILE A 431 3.87 6.96 0.21
C ILE A 431 3.14 5.63 0.32
N ALA A 432 3.84 4.59 0.77
CA ALA A 432 3.48 3.22 0.46
C ALA A 432 2.32 2.69 1.33
N VAL A 433 1.35 2.00 0.71
CA VAL A 433 0.21 1.30 1.35
C VAL A 433 -0.12 0.05 0.51
N ALA A 434 0.77 -0.92 0.53
CA ALA A 434 0.77 -2.08 -0.37
C ALA A 434 0.79 -1.70 -1.88
N ASP A 435 1.62 -0.73 -2.26
CA ASP A 435 1.89 -0.34 -3.66
C ASP A 435 0.67 0.19 -4.40
N ASN A 436 -0.19 0.88 -3.65
CA ASN A 436 -1.52 1.25 -4.10
C ASN A 436 -1.68 2.75 -4.17
N GLY A 437 -2.43 3.22 -5.17
CA GLY A 437 -3.20 4.44 -4.98
C GLY A 437 -4.44 4.20 -4.09
N PRO A 438 -5.16 5.27 -3.72
CA PRO A 438 -6.30 5.22 -2.78
C PRO A 438 -7.41 4.25 -3.20
N LEU A 439 -7.98 4.42 -4.40
CA LEU A 439 -9.03 3.55 -4.91
C LEU A 439 -8.47 2.18 -5.29
N GLU A 440 -7.20 2.10 -5.67
CA GLU A 440 -6.55 0.81 -5.89
C GLU A 440 -6.54 -0.01 -4.60
N GLY A 441 -6.10 0.58 -3.49
CA GLY A 441 -6.06 -0.08 -2.20
C GLY A 441 -7.46 -0.45 -1.74
N LEU A 442 -8.43 0.46 -1.85
CA LEU A 442 -9.85 0.16 -1.60
C LEU A 442 -10.31 -1.09 -2.37
N LEU A 443 -10.09 -1.10 -3.67
CA LEU A 443 -10.60 -2.14 -4.56
C LEU A 443 -9.81 -3.44 -4.44
N ARG A 444 -8.48 -3.40 -4.30
CA ARG A 444 -7.67 -4.58 -4.00
C ARG A 444 -8.14 -5.22 -2.70
N HIS A 445 -8.42 -4.43 -1.68
CA HIS A 445 -8.85 -4.94 -0.38
C HIS A 445 -10.35 -5.27 -0.28
N PHE A 446 -11.16 -4.80 -1.22
CA PHE A 446 -12.53 -5.28 -1.42
C PHE A 446 -12.63 -6.50 -2.33
N PHE A 447 -11.74 -6.68 -3.31
CA PHE A 447 -11.98 -7.59 -4.44
C PHE A 447 -10.81 -8.54 -4.78
N GLY A 448 -9.62 -8.40 -4.18
CA GLY A 448 -8.44 -9.19 -4.57
C GLY A 448 -7.63 -9.76 -3.41
N HIS A 449 -7.46 -8.96 -2.36
CA HIS A 449 -6.74 -9.32 -1.15
C HIS A 449 -7.74 -9.58 -0.02
N PHE A 450 -7.64 -10.75 0.60
CA PHE A 450 -8.60 -11.17 1.63
C PHE A 450 -8.28 -10.68 3.05
N ASP A 451 -7.25 -9.84 3.22
CA ASP A 451 -6.79 -9.41 4.55
C ASP A 451 -7.86 -8.58 5.27
N SER A 452 -8.70 -7.86 4.53
CA SER A 452 -9.83 -7.13 5.09
C SER A 452 -10.90 -8.05 5.65
N PHE A 453 -11.07 -9.23 5.03
CA PHE A 453 -12.07 -10.22 5.37
C PHE A 453 -11.64 -11.19 6.44
N ALA A 454 -10.39 -11.12 6.88
CA ALA A 454 -9.88 -11.88 8.01
C ALA A 454 -10.54 -11.50 9.33
N CYS A 455 -10.46 -12.37 10.33
CA CYS A 455 -10.89 -12.00 11.69
C CYS A 455 -10.09 -10.79 12.22
N PRO A 456 -10.68 -9.91 13.08
CA PRO A 456 -10.08 -8.62 13.42
C PRO A 456 -8.65 -8.65 13.98
N PRO A 457 -8.27 -9.56 14.90
CA PRO A 457 -6.89 -9.64 15.37
C PRO A 457 -5.91 -10.02 14.26
N TYR A 458 -6.35 -10.88 13.34
CA TYR A 458 -5.50 -11.29 12.23
C TYR A 458 -5.36 -10.19 11.19
N ALA A 459 -6.47 -9.54 10.82
CA ALA A 459 -6.49 -8.37 9.96
C ALA A 459 -5.54 -7.30 10.52
N PHE A 460 -5.62 -6.96 11.82
CA PHE A 460 -4.71 -6.01 12.47
C PHE A 460 -3.24 -6.38 12.27
N PHE A 461 -2.86 -7.62 12.59
CA PHE A 461 -1.47 -8.07 12.47
C PHE A 461 -1.00 -8.01 11.01
N ARG A 462 -1.81 -8.50 10.08
CA ARG A 462 -1.50 -8.56 8.65
C ARG A 462 -1.39 -7.17 8.05
N TRP A 463 -2.38 -6.30 8.26
CA TRP A 463 -2.34 -4.91 7.80
C TRP A 463 -1.11 -4.16 8.33
N THR A 464 -0.85 -4.28 9.63
CA THR A 464 0.32 -3.62 10.23
C THR A 464 1.62 -4.12 9.59
N LYS A 465 1.78 -5.45 9.48
CA LYS A 465 2.95 -6.05 8.87
C LYS A 465 3.11 -5.65 7.41
N THR A 466 2.04 -5.73 6.61
CA THR A 466 2.05 -5.42 5.18
C THR A 466 2.39 -3.96 4.95
N ILE A 467 1.75 -3.02 5.64
CA ILE A 467 2.03 -1.58 5.47
C ILE A 467 3.44 -1.23 5.95
N VAL A 468 3.92 -1.79 7.06
CA VAL A 468 5.29 -1.52 7.54
C VAL A 468 6.33 -2.10 6.59
N ARG A 469 6.16 -3.36 6.16
CA ARG A 469 7.02 -4.00 5.15
C ARG A 469 7.03 -3.13 3.90
N ASP A 470 5.87 -2.62 3.51
CA ASP A 470 5.75 -1.84 2.32
C ASP A 470 6.45 -0.47 2.41
N ILE A 471 6.22 0.28 3.49
CA ILE A 471 6.93 1.54 3.76
C ILE A 471 8.46 1.34 3.72
N VAL A 472 8.95 0.23 4.26
CA VAL A 472 10.38 -0.12 4.26
C VAL A 472 10.85 -0.58 2.87
N GLY A 473 10.04 -1.38 2.17
CA GLY A 473 10.31 -1.84 0.80
C GLY A 473 10.26 -0.73 -0.24
N HIS A 474 9.56 0.36 0.07
CA HIS A 474 9.42 1.57 -0.74
C HIS A 474 10.40 2.67 -0.39
N GLN A 475 11.39 2.39 0.49
CA GLN A 475 12.49 3.33 0.61
C GLN A 475 13.48 3.16 -0.54
N TYR A 476 13.42 4.12 -1.44
CA TYR A 476 14.29 4.18 -2.62
C TYR A 476 15.36 5.25 -2.55
N VAL A 477 15.42 6.02 -1.47
CA VAL A 477 16.46 7.02 -1.22
C VAL A 477 17.34 6.54 -0.07
N PRO A 478 18.56 6.06 -0.35
CA PRO A 478 19.43 5.55 0.70
C PRO A 478 19.90 6.64 1.65
N GLY A 479 20.19 6.29 2.89
CA GLY A 479 20.76 7.21 3.90
C GLY A 479 19.74 8.07 4.66
N VAL A 480 18.44 7.92 4.38
CA VAL A 480 17.35 8.56 5.14
C VAL A 480 16.36 7.50 5.62
N LEU A 481 15.58 7.80 6.67
CA LEU A 481 14.65 6.85 7.29
C LEU A 481 13.34 6.70 6.50
N PRO A 482 12.81 5.47 6.31
CA PRO A 482 13.39 4.20 6.74
C PRO A 482 14.57 3.81 5.85
N TRP A 483 15.61 3.18 6.37
CA TRP A 483 16.82 2.86 5.60
C TRP A 483 16.59 1.88 4.45
N SER A 484 17.33 2.04 3.35
CA SER A 484 17.21 1.21 2.13
C SER A 484 17.97 -0.11 2.21
N MET A 485 18.84 -0.37 3.20
CA MET A 485 19.58 -1.64 3.25
C MET A 485 18.68 -2.87 3.32
N SER A 486 17.47 -2.81 3.87
CA SER A 486 16.55 -3.95 3.79
C SER A 486 16.18 -4.28 2.34
N VAL A 487 15.97 -3.27 1.49
CA VAL A 487 15.71 -3.45 0.06
C VAL A 487 16.90 -4.16 -0.60
N VAL A 488 18.13 -3.77 -0.25
CA VAL A 488 19.36 -4.39 -0.75
C VAL A 488 19.57 -5.80 -0.22
N ASP A 489 19.40 -6.04 1.07
CA ASP A 489 19.62 -7.32 1.74
C ASP A 489 18.63 -8.40 1.23
N TYR A 490 17.38 -8.01 0.98
CA TYR A 490 16.38 -8.89 0.39
C TYR A 490 16.40 -8.90 -1.14
N GLY A 491 17.18 -8.02 -1.77
CA GLY A 491 17.24 -7.88 -3.22
C GLY A 491 15.91 -7.52 -3.85
N VAL A 492 15.19 -6.54 -3.30
CA VAL A 492 13.87 -6.12 -3.83
C VAL A 492 14.07 -5.15 -4.99
N HIS A 493 14.01 -5.65 -6.22
CA HIS A 493 14.26 -4.86 -7.42
C HIS A 493 13.12 -3.91 -7.80
N HIS A 494 11.97 -3.98 -7.13
CA HIS A 494 10.83 -3.09 -7.36
C HIS A 494 11.18 -1.60 -7.26
N VAL A 495 12.28 -1.25 -6.60
CA VAL A 495 12.85 0.11 -6.61
C VAL A 495 13.07 0.68 -8.01
N GLU A 496 13.49 -0.14 -8.97
CA GLU A 496 13.80 0.32 -10.32
C GLU A 496 12.54 0.77 -11.05
N HIS A 497 11.43 0.08 -10.80
CA HIS A 497 10.13 0.45 -11.31
C HIS A 497 9.75 1.86 -10.84
N HIS A 498 9.96 2.15 -9.57
CA HIS A 498 9.79 3.47 -8.98
C HIS A 498 10.84 4.50 -9.38
N PHE A 499 11.90 4.12 -10.11
CA PHE A 499 12.78 5.04 -10.83
C PHE A 499 12.28 5.36 -12.25
N LEU A 500 10.99 5.11 -12.51
CA LEU A 500 10.29 5.26 -13.77
C LEU A 500 10.75 4.26 -14.85
N SER A 501 11.18 3.08 -14.43
CA SER A 501 11.30 1.91 -15.30
C SER A 501 9.97 1.17 -15.38
N MET A 502 9.64 0.58 -16.53
CA MET A 502 8.43 -0.25 -16.63
C MET A 502 8.56 -1.57 -15.87
N TYR A 503 9.78 -2.11 -15.78
CA TYR A 503 10.06 -3.37 -15.11
C TYR A 503 11.06 -3.15 -13.95
N PRO A 504 10.96 -3.95 -12.88
CA PRO A 504 10.05 -5.12 -12.70
C PRO A 504 8.60 -4.72 -12.38
N LEU A 505 7.64 -5.61 -12.67
CA LEU A 505 6.22 -5.45 -12.35
C LEU A 505 5.82 -6.17 -11.05
N GLY A 506 6.45 -7.29 -10.76
CA GLY A 506 6.29 -8.06 -9.54
C GLY A 506 7.22 -7.59 -8.43
N ASN A 507 7.31 -8.39 -7.36
CA ASN A 507 8.20 -8.09 -6.23
C ASN A 507 9.69 -8.05 -6.66
N GLY A 508 10.07 -8.92 -7.61
CA GLY A 508 11.43 -9.01 -8.14
C GLY A 508 12.47 -9.27 -7.06
N ILE A 509 12.31 -10.33 -6.26
CA ILE A 509 13.18 -10.63 -5.09
C ILE A 509 14.40 -11.44 -5.55
N GLN A 510 15.60 -10.87 -5.40
CA GLN A 510 16.84 -11.54 -5.79
C GLN A 510 17.08 -12.77 -4.90
N GLY A 511 17.21 -13.94 -5.52
CA GLY A 511 17.54 -15.18 -4.81
C GLY A 511 16.36 -15.85 -4.09
N ASP A 512 15.11 -15.42 -4.34
CA ASP A 512 13.95 -16.21 -3.91
C ASP A 512 14.00 -17.60 -4.59
N PRO A 513 13.88 -18.71 -3.83
CA PRO A 513 13.91 -20.06 -4.40
C PRO A 513 12.72 -20.31 -5.34
N ASP A 514 11.62 -19.58 -5.16
CA ASP A 514 10.45 -19.66 -6.01
C ASP A 514 10.66 -18.82 -7.28
N PRO A 515 10.72 -19.43 -8.48
CA PRO A 515 10.84 -18.71 -9.74
C PRO A 515 9.69 -17.73 -9.99
N ARG A 516 8.57 -17.90 -9.27
CA ARG A 516 7.41 -17.01 -9.32
C ARG A 516 7.71 -15.66 -8.69
N ASN A 517 8.57 -15.58 -7.68
CA ASN A 517 8.84 -14.36 -6.91
C ASN A 517 10.19 -13.71 -7.27
N ASN A 518 11.07 -14.46 -7.94
CA ASN A 518 12.41 -14.01 -8.24
C ASN A 518 12.48 -13.08 -9.47
N CYS A 519 13.66 -12.55 -9.78
CA CYS A 519 13.84 -11.66 -10.93
C CYS A 519 13.79 -12.37 -12.31
N GLU A 520 13.74 -13.70 -12.37
CA GLU A 520 13.65 -14.46 -13.62
C GLU A 520 12.29 -14.25 -14.28
N VAL A 521 11.20 -14.18 -13.50
CA VAL A 521 9.86 -13.84 -14.04
C VAL A 521 9.87 -12.49 -14.72
N GLU A 522 10.52 -11.49 -14.14
CA GLU A 522 10.59 -10.15 -14.72
C GLU A 522 11.42 -10.11 -16.00
N THR A 523 12.54 -10.83 -16.01
CA THR A 523 13.39 -10.99 -17.19
C THR A 523 12.58 -11.66 -18.32
N TRP A 524 11.86 -12.73 -18.01
CA TRP A 524 11.02 -13.44 -18.97
C TRP A 524 9.84 -12.60 -19.47
N LEU A 525 9.11 -11.93 -18.58
CA LEU A 525 7.97 -11.07 -18.93
C LEU A 525 8.39 -9.93 -19.85
N SER A 526 9.52 -9.30 -19.53
CA SER A 526 10.10 -8.18 -20.27
C SER A 526 10.82 -8.58 -21.57
N ASN A 527 10.82 -9.87 -21.95
CA ASN A 527 11.59 -10.41 -23.08
C ASN A 527 13.09 -10.09 -23.00
N GLY A 528 13.65 -10.10 -21.78
CA GLY A 528 15.06 -9.81 -21.50
C GLY A 528 15.42 -8.33 -21.47
N SER A 529 14.47 -7.41 -21.64
CA SER A 529 14.73 -5.97 -21.51
C SER A 529 15.03 -5.54 -20.07
N TYR A 530 14.55 -6.31 -19.09
CA TYR A 530 14.97 -6.24 -17.70
C TYR A 530 15.92 -7.40 -17.35
N ARG A 531 16.90 -7.13 -16.49
CA ARG A 531 17.81 -8.12 -15.92
C ARG A 531 18.16 -7.76 -14.48
N ALA A 532 18.30 -8.73 -13.60
CA ALA A 532 18.66 -8.48 -12.19
C ALA A 532 20.06 -7.85 -12.03
N ASP A 533 21.00 -8.14 -12.93
CA ASP A 533 22.38 -7.63 -12.90
C ASP A 533 22.54 -6.29 -13.64
N ASN A 534 21.47 -5.50 -13.76
CA ASN A 534 21.51 -4.25 -14.51
C ASN A 534 22.28 -3.13 -13.77
N LYS A 535 22.62 -2.08 -14.52
CA LYS A 535 23.42 -0.95 -14.04
C LYS A 535 22.70 -0.10 -13.00
N VAL A 536 21.37 0.00 -13.05
CA VAL A 536 20.56 0.80 -12.12
C VAL A 536 20.53 0.13 -10.75
N TRP A 537 20.23 -1.17 -10.70
CA TRP A 537 20.31 -1.95 -9.46
C TRP A 537 21.70 -1.92 -8.84
N THR A 538 22.74 -2.18 -9.64
CA THR A 538 24.14 -2.18 -9.16
C THR A 538 24.53 -0.83 -8.56
N TRP A 539 24.10 0.27 -9.19
CA TRP A 539 24.30 1.62 -8.66
C TRP A 539 23.52 1.87 -7.37
N PHE A 540 22.25 1.46 -7.29
CA PHE A 540 21.44 1.60 -6.08
C PHE A 540 22.04 0.85 -4.89
N VAL A 541 22.50 -0.39 -5.12
CA VAL A 541 23.15 -1.23 -4.10
C VAL A 541 24.46 -0.58 -3.61
N SER A 542 25.30 -0.09 -4.51
CA SER A 542 26.57 0.55 -4.12
C SER A 542 26.34 1.84 -3.35
N GLU A 543 25.39 2.66 -3.78
CA GLU A 543 25.06 3.92 -3.12
C GLU A 543 24.45 3.68 -1.72
N THR A 544 23.63 2.65 -1.57
CA THR A 544 23.08 2.24 -0.27
C THR A 544 24.18 1.78 0.68
N LYS A 545 25.06 0.87 0.25
CA LYS A 545 26.19 0.40 1.07
C LYS A 545 27.11 1.56 1.45
N ARG A 546 27.36 2.49 0.53
CA ARG A 546 28.20 3.67 0.78
C ARG A 546 27.60 4.58 1.84
N LEU A 547 26.32 4.93 1.72
CA LEU A 547 25.65 5.88 2.62
C LEU A 547 25.30 5.27 3.97
N GLU A 548 24.91 4.00 4.01
CA GLU A 548 24.36 3.38 5.23
C GLU A 548 25.38 2.50 5.98
N LEU A 549 26.37 1.93 5.29
CA LEU A 549 27.43 1.13 5.91
C LEU A 549 28.79 1.84 5.95
N GLY A 550 28.93 3.00 5.30
CA GLY A 550 30.21 3.69 5.15
C GLY A 550 31.23 2.92 4.28
N GLN A 551 30.77 1.92 3.53
CA GLN A 551 31.62 1.13 2.64
C GLN A 551 31.85 1.93 1.36
N THR A 552 33.01 2.58 1.24
CA THR A 552 33.45 3.10 -0.05
C THR A 552 34.11 1.96 -0.82
N ASP A 553 33.56 1.58 -1.96
CA ASP A 553 34.24 0.65 -2.86
C ASP A 553 35.65 1.19 -3.13
N ALA A 554 36.68 0.43 -2.73
CA ALA A 554 38.08 0.88 -2.69
C ALA A 554 38.68 1.26 -4.06
N GLY A 555 37.89 1.24 -5.14
CA GLY A 555 38.26 1.68 -6.49
C GLY A 555 37.32 2.71 -7.13
N SER A 556 36.25 3.17 -6.46
CA SER A 556 35.27 4.11 -7.03
C SER A 556 35.55 5.54 -6.57
N SER A 557 36.58 6.18 -7.13
CA SER A 557 36.91 7.58 -6.82
C SER A 557 35.97 8.59 -7.49
N THR A 558 35.07 8.13 -8.37
CA THR A 558 34.02 8.99 -8.91
C THR A 558 32.82 8.96 -7.99
N ARG A 559 32.47 10.13 -7.43
CA ARG A 559 31.12 10.41 -6.91
C ARG A 559 30.15 10.19 -8.07
N GLY A 560 29.75 8.93 -8.28
CA GLY A 560 29.18 8.46 -9.52
C GLY A 560 27.76 8.99 -9.66
N LYS A 561 27.58 9.92 -10.61
CA LYS A 561 26.24 10.19 -11.15
C LYS A 561 25.63 8.85 -11.54
N ALA A 562 24.35 8.65 -11.20
CA ALA A 562 23.60 7.50 -11.66
C ALA A 562 23.79 7.29 -13.18
N PRO A 563 23.85 6.04 -13.68
CA PRO A 563 24.00 5.75 -15.10
C PRO A 563 22.79 6.27 -15.88
N LEU A 564 22.84 7.55 -16.25
CA LEU A 564 21.81 8.33 -16.96
C LEU A 564 21.43 7.78 -18.34
N ALA A 565 22.18 6.80 -18.85
CA ALA A 565 22.12 6.36 -20.24
C ALA A 565 21.16 5.19 -20.54
N VAL A 566 20.44 4.62 -19.56
CA VAL A 566 19.62 3.40 -19.82
C VAL A 566 18.11 3.58 -19.61
N ILE A 567 17.66 4.58 -18.83
CA ILE A 567 16.22 4.74 -18.54
C ILE A 567 15.49 5.49 -19.70
N GLY A 568 16.22 6.11 -20.64
CA GLY A 568 15.65 6.94 -21.71
C GLY A 568 15.19 6.20 -22.97
N ASP A 569 15.81 5.07 -23.32
CA ASP A 569 15.66 4.45 -24.65
C ASP A 569 15.05 3.04 -24.64
N ASN A 570 14.79 2.47 -23.46
CA ASN A 570 13.94 1.27 -23.33
C ASN A 570 12.46 1.66 -23.43
N GLN A 571 12.06 2.30 -24.54
CA GLN A 571 10.66 2.25 -24.93
C GLN A 571 10.30 0.78 -25.10
N ALA A 572 9.22 0.34 -24.45
CA ALA A 572 8.66 -0.99 -24.61
C ALA A 572 8.74 -1.41 -26.09
N PRO A 573 9.16 -2.64 -26.42
CA PRO A 573 9.27 -3.08 -27.79
C PRO A 573 7.96 -2.73 -28.48
N ALA A 574 8.01 -1.81 -29.45
CA ALA A 574 6.85 -1.40 -30.22
C ALA A 574 6.20 -2.70 -30.68
N GLY A 575 4.98 -2.96 -30.19
CA GLY A 575 4.32 -4.24 -30.36
C GLY A 575 4.48 -4.67 -31.81
N GLY A 576 5.14 -5.81 -32.01
CA GLY A 576 5.33 -6.43 -33.32
C GLY A 576 3.96 -6.77 -33.87
N GLY A 577 3.30 -5.80 -34.47
CA GLY A 577 2.12 -6.00 -35.28
C GLY A 577 2.56 -6.88 -36.42
N ASN A 578 2.08 -8.12 -36.42
CA ASN A 578 2.00 -8.94 -37.62
C ASN A 578 1.05 -8.22 -38.61
N ALA A 579 1.55 -7.18 -39.25
CA ALA A 579 1.00 -6.68 -40.49
C ALA A 579 1.40 -7.70 -41.56
N THR A 580 0.47 -8.61 -41.86
CA THR A 580 0.51 -9.41 -43.06
C THR A 580 0.66 -8.49 -44.26
N GLY A 581 1.87 -8.49 -44.83
CA GLY A 581 2.14 -7.84 -46.09
C GLY A 581 1.25 -8.43 -47.18
N LYS A 582 0.34 -7.62 -47.70
CA LYS A 582 -0.06 -7.68 -49.10
C LYS A 582 0.30 -6.36 -49.75
N THR A 583 1.50 -6.34 -50.31
CA THR A 583 1.83 -5.55 -51.49
C THR A 583 0.75 -5.77 -52.56
N GLN A 584 0.07 -4.71 -52.98
CA GLN A 584 -0.48 -4.63 -54.32
C GLN A 584 0.03 -3.34 -54.96
N LYS A 585 0.99 -3.54 -55.86
CA LYS A 585 1.55 -2.55 -56.78
C LYS A 585 0.48 -2.09 -57.76
N ASP A 586 0.52 -0.79 -58.05
CA ASP A 586 0.23 -0.08 -59.29
C ASP A 586 -0.43 -0.85 -60.44
N LYS A 587 -1.61 -0.37 -60.84
CA LYS A 587 -1.92 0.08 -62.21
C LYS A 587 -3.03 1.14 -62.17
#